data_AF-A0A942RMX0-F1
#
_entry.id   AF-A0A942RMX0-F1
#
_cell.length_a   1.000
_cell.length_b   1.000
_cell.length_c   1.000
_cell.angle_alpha   90.00
_cell.angle_beta   90.00
_cell.angle_gamma   90.00
#
_symmetry.space_group_name_H-M   'P 1'
#
loop_
_entity.id
_entity.type
_entity.pdbx_description
1 polymer ?
#
loop_
_entity_poly.entity_id
_entity_poly.type
_entity_poly.pdbx_seq_one_letter_code
_entity_poly.pdbx_strand_id
1 'polypeptide(L)' 'MAEYKCANCDFCGKEVESDLMCSLTLTDEKKVEQTCWCICKECEENFRTKVKDVYDAIIADEKKAQ' A
#
# COMPACT_ATOMS: atom_id res chain seq x y z
N MET A 1 7.78 -20.24 -11.10
CA MET A 1 7.10 -19.44 -10.06
C MET A 1 5.82 -18.94 -10.70
N ALA A 2 4.65 -19.24 -10.14
CA ALA A 2 3.39 -18.76 -10.71
C ALA A 2 3.32 -17.25 -10.53
N GLU A 3 3.35 -16.49 -11.64
CA GLU A 3 3.08 -15.05 -11.62
C GLU A 3 1.62 -14.85 -11.21
N TYR A 4 1.41 -14.38 -9.98
CA TYR A 4 0.07 -14.07 -9.49
C TYR A 4 -0.39 -12.79 -10.19
N LYS A 5 -1.10 -12.95 -11.31
CA LYS A 5 -1.67 -11.82 -12.05
C LYS A 5 -3.02 -11.46 -11.48
N CYS A 6 -3.13 -10.25 -10.94
CA CYS A 6 -4.41 -9.72 -10.51
C CYS A 6 -5.20 -9.20 -11.71
N ALA A 7 -6.49 -9.52 -11.77
CA ALA A 7 -7.38 -9.04 -12.83
C ALA A 7 -7.98 -7.65 -12.55
N ASN A 8 -7.86 -7.16 -11.31
CA ASN A 8 -8.44 -5.90 -10.86
C ASN A 8 -7.42 -5.11 -10.02
N CYS A 9 -7.46 -3.79 -10.13
CA CYS A 9 -6.67 -2.88 -9.30
C CYS A 9 -7.47 -2.51 -8.03
N ASP A 10 -6.98 -2.87 -6.85
CA ASP A 10 -7.58 -2.53 -5.55
C ASP A 10 -7.58 -1.02 -5.27
N PHE A 11 -6.70 -0.27 -5.93
CA PHE A 11 -6.57 1.18 -5.71
C PHE A 11 -7.59 2.00 -6.49
N CYS A 12 -7.84 1.67 -7.75
CA CYS A 12 -8.76 2.42 -8.62
C CYS A 12 -10.03 1.65 -9.00
N GLY A 13 -10.14 0.37 -8.63
CA GLY A 13 -11.28 -0.50 -8.90
C GLY A 13 -11.43 -0.96 -10.35
N LYS A 14 -10.53 -0.56 -11.26
CA LYS A 14 -10.60 -0.95 -12.67
C LYS A 14 -10.24 -2.43 -12.85
N GLU A 15 -10.93 -3.10 -13.75
CA GLU A 15 -10.60 -4.44 -14.23
C GLU A 15 -9.49 -4.34 -15.29
N VAL A 16 -8.25 -4.35 -14.81
CA VAL A 16 -7.02 -4.21 -15.60
C VAL A 16 -5.93 -5.10 -15.00
N GLU A 17 -5.00 -5.56 -15.85
CA GLU A 17 -3.83 -6.31 -15.38
C GLU A 17 -3.08 -5.50 -14.31
N SER A 18 -2.92 -6.12 -13.15
CA SER A 18 -2.37 -5.51 -11.96
C SER A 18 -1.36 -6.44 -11.31
N ASP A 19 -0.33 -5.86 -10.71
CA ASP A 19 0.74 -6.56 -10.03
C ASP A 19 0.51 -6.57 -8.52
N LEU A 20 0.97 -7.62 -7.86
CA LEU A 20 0.91 -7.71 -6.40
C LEU A 20 1.96 -6.79 -5.77
N MET A 21 1.52 -5.78 -5.04
CA MET A 21 2.38 -4.86 -4.28
C MET A 21 2.04 -4.92 -2.79
N CYS A 22 3.06 -5.20 -1.97
CA CYS A 22 2.88 -5.27 -0.52
C CYS A 22 3.36 -3.99 0.17
N SER A 23 2.57 -3.52 1.12
CA SER A 23 2.90 -2.43 2.04
C SER A 23 2.74 -2.89 3.48
N LEU A 24 3.40 -2.19 4.39
CA LEU A 24 3.05 -2.31 5.80
C LEU A 24 1.71 -1.57 6.04
N THR A 25 0.92 -2.04 6.99
CA THR A 25 -0.32 -1.44 7.45
C THR A 25 -0.36 -1.44 8.98
N LEU A 26 -0.91 -0.38 9.56
CA LEU A 26 -1.20 -0.31 10.99
C LEU A 26 -2.63 -0.76 11.23
N THR A 27 -2.80 -1.77 12.07
CA THR A 27 -4.10 -2.23 12.54
C THR A 27 -4.63 -1.35 13.67
N ASP A 28 -5.93 -1.46 13.97
CA ASP A 28 -6.57 -0.81 15.12
C ASP A 28 -5.91 -1.17 16.47
N GLU A 29 -5.22 -2.32 16.54
CA GLU A 29 -4.44 -2.74 17.71
C GLU A 29 -3.02 -2.13 17.75
N LYS A 30 -2.71 -1.17 16.88
CA LYS A 30 -1.36 -0.59 16.69
C LYS A 30 -0.29 -1.62 16.31
N LYS A 31 -0.69 -2.75 15.71
CA LYS A 31 0.26 -3.74 15.18
C LYS A 31 0.58 -3.41 13.73
N VAL A 32 1.84 -3.58 13.38
CA VAL A 32 2.32 -3.47 12.00
C VAL A 32 2.18 -4.83 11.34
N GLU A 33 1.39 -4.90 10.28
CA GLU A 33 1.20 -6.10 9.46
C GLU A 33 1.57 -5.83 8.00
N GLN A 34 1.97 -6.86 7.26
CA GLN A 34 2.21 -6.75 5.82
C GLN A 34 0.92 -7.11 5.08
N THR A 35 0.41 -6.17 4.29
CA THR A 35 -0.77 -6.36 3.44
C THR A 35 -0.37 -6.19 1.98
N CYS A 36 -0.84 -7.10 1.12
CA CYS A 36 -0.57 -7.06 -0.32
C CYS A 36 -1.83 -6.66 -1.08
N TRP A 37 -1.63 -5.80 -2.09
CA TRP A 37 -2.67 -5.18 -2.88
C TRP A 37 -2.37 -5.42 -4.35
N CYS A 38 -3.40 -5.66 -5.15
CA CYS A 38 -3.31 -5.70 -6.59
C CYS A 38 -3.33 -4.29 -7.13
N ILE A 39 -2.23 -3.81 -7.72
CA ILE A 39 -2.10 -2.42 -8.16
C ILE A 39 -1.70 -2.39 -9.64
N CYS A 40 -2.49 -1.68 -10.45
CA CYS A 40 -2.14 -1.47 -11.85
C CYS A 40 -0.99 -0.48 -12.00
N LYS A 41 -0.27 -0.59 -13.12
CA LYS A 41 0.89 0.25 -13.43
C LYS A 41 0.60 1.76 -13.37
N GLU A 42 -0.60 2.17 -13.77
CA GLU A 42 -1.02 3.59 -13.70
C GLU A 42 -1.15 4.10 -12.26
N CYS A 43 -1.46 3.22 -11.31
CA CYS A 43 -1.68 3.56 -9.91
C CYS A 43 -0.45 3.34 -9.04
N GLU A 44 0.60 2.70 -9.56
CA GLU A 44 1.78 2.29 -8.78
C GLU A 44 2.46 3.48 -8.09
N GLU A 45 2.75 4.55 -8.82
CA GLU A 45 3.44 5.74 -8.29
C GLU A 45 2.61 6.43 -7.21
N ASN A 46 1.31 6.58 -7.45
CA ASN A 46 0.36 7.18 -6.50
C ASN A 46 0.21 6.33 -5.24
N PHE A 47 0.16 5.01 -5.38
CA PHE A 47 0.12 4.08 -4.26
C PHE A 47 1.36 4.22 -3.39
N ARG A 48 2.57 4.17 -3.99
CA ARG A 48 3.84 4.33 -3.25
C ARG A 48 3.93 5.67 -2.54
N THR A 49 3.48 6.75 -3.18
CA THR A 49 3.46 8.09 -2.60
C THR A 49 2.53 8.16 -1.39
N LYS A 50 1.29 7.65 -1.50
CA LYS A 50 0.36 7.61 -0.38
C LYS A 50 0.85 6.77 0.79
N VAL A 51 1.45 5.61 0.51
CA VAL A 51 2.08 4.77 1.54
C VAL A 51 3.15 5.57 2.27
N LYS A 52 4.06 6.22 1.53
CA LYS A 52 5.11 7.06 2.12
C LYS A 52 4.53 8.21 2.95
N ASP A 53 3.53 8.94 2.46
CA ASP A 53 2.94 10.08 3.15
C ASP A 53 2.33 9.67 4.50
N VAL A 54 1.65 8.52 4.56
CA VAL A 54 1.09 7.99 5.80
C VAL A 54 2.21 7.67 6.80
N TYR A 55 3.27 6.99 6.37
CA TYR A 55 4.40 6.67 7.25
C TYR A 55 5.18 7.91 7.71
N ASP A 56 5.42 8.87 6.83
CA ASP A 56 6.11 10.12 7.17
C ASP A 56 5.29 10.92 8.20
N ALA A 57 3.96 10.94 8.08
CA ALA A 57 3.08 11.57 9.06
C ALA A 57 3.15 10.89 10.44
N ILE A 58 3.14 9.56 10.48
CA ILE A 58 3.28 8.79 11.73
C ILE A 58 4.64 9.04 12.38
N ILE A 59 5.73 8.98 11.60
CA ILE A 59 7.09 9.25 12.09
C ILE A 59 7.20 10.68 12.63
N ALA A 60 6.56 11.66 11.97
CA ALA A 60 6.56 13.03 12.42
C ALA A 60 5.76 13.24 13.73
N ASP A 61 4.68 12.49 13.94
CA ASP A 61 3.90 12.51 15.18
C ASP A 61 4.70 11.93 16.36
N GLU A 62 5.33 10.76 16.17
CA GLU A 62 6.20 10.14 17.17
C GLU A 62 7.37 11.05 17.58
N LYS A 63 7.93 11.81 16.64
CA LYS A 63 9.00 12.79 16.92
C LYS A 63 8.53 14.01 17.71
N LYS A 64 7.25 14.36 17.68
CA LYS A 64 6.68 15.46 18.48
C LYS A 64 6.28 15.01 19.87
N ALA A 65 6.10 13.71 20.08
CA ALA A 65 5.76 13.11 21.37
C ALA A 65 6.99 12.83 22.27
N GLN A 66 8.21 13.02 21.75
CA GLN A 66 9.47 13.01 22.49
C GLN A 66 9.91 14.42 22.89
#